data_AF-A0A7C3PK05-F1
#
_entry.id   AF-A0A7C3PK05-F1
#
_cell.length_a   1.000
_cell.length_b   1.000
_cell.length_c   1.000
_cell.angle_alpha   90.00
_cell.angle_beta   90.00
_cell.angle_gamma   90.00
#
_symmetry.space_group_name_H-M   'P 1'
#
loop_
_entity.id
_entity.type
_entity.pdbx_description
1 polymer ?
#
loop_
_entity_poly.entity_id
_entity_poly.type
_entity_poly.pdbx_seq_one_letter_code
_entity_poly.pdbx_strand_id
1 'polypeptide(L)'
;MRRIHLAGLGWVLLCAGAGCSSLFMPAPPPVNPDGSIEAQTPPGQPGGTGSFVIRVGGKPEGEISAFLWKGQLCYRAGRCRTDTKLPEGYPRPTPPGAMEIKRYPEVRRAEVSGSEGLGWSGSRGFWPLFRHISRRDIAMTAPVEMEFAGAAGDANEAREWRMAFLYERADLGPTGTDPSDARVEVRDMPPVTVLTIGVRGRRGLYPAEHELEKLLRWLDARPDWEPAGPVRVLGYNGPNFRADDRWWEVQLPIRPSTSKSPAPR
;
A
#
# COMPACT_ATOMS: atom_id res chain seq x y z
N MET A 1 -17.77 70.10 11.22
CA MET A 1 -18.42 70.66 12.42
C MET A 1 -19.76 69.96 12.63
N ARG A 2 -19.93 69.33 13.81
CA ARG A 2 -21.15 69.00 14.59
C ARG A 2 -22.47 68.77 13.79
N ARG A 3 -23.17 67.64 13.95
CA ARG A 3 -23.90 67.26 15.19
C ARG A 3 -24.19 65.75 15.28
N ILE A 4 -24.25 65.32 16.52
CA ILE A 4 -24.67 64.03 17.09
C ILE A 4 -26.19 64.05 17.31
N HIS A 5 -26.89 62.92 17.13
CA HIS A 5 -27.94 62.48 18.05
C HIS A 5 -28.14 60.95 18.04
N LEU A 6 -27.90 60.37 19.23
CA LEU A 6 -28.43 59.14 19.84
C LEU A 6 -29.96 59.00 19.66
N ALA A 7 -30.66 57.87 19.84
CA ALA A 7 -30.38 56.51 20.29
C ALA A 7 -31.62 55.65 19.98
N GLY A 8 -31.45 54.33 19.92
CA GLY A 8 -32.55 53.36 19.93
C GLY A 8 -32.03 52.00 20.38
N LEU A 9 -32.09 51.74 21.68
CA LEU A 9 -31.84 50.42 22.28
C LEU A 9 -32.92 49.43 21.80
N GLY A 10 -32.49 48.25 21.36
CA GLY A 10 -33.32 47.06 21.20
C GLY A 10 -32.48 45.82 21.52
N TRP A 11 -32.83 45.17 22.63
CA TRP A 11 -32.13 44.05 23.25
C TRP A 11 -32.51 42.69 22.59
N VAL A 12 -31.53 41.78 22.55
CA VAL A 12 -31.66 40.30 22.66
C VAL A 12 -32.24 39.53 21.45
N LEU A 13 -31.40 38.74 20.77
CA LEU A 13 -31.35 37.27 20.95
C LEU A 13 -30.16 36.68 20.16
N LEU A 14 -29.25 36.05 20.90
CA LEU A 14 -28.18 35.21 20.36
C LEU A 14 -28.79 33.80 20.15
N CYS A 15 -28.91 33.35 18.91
CA CYS A 15 -29.02 31.93 18.59
C CYS A 15 -27.99 31.58 17.51
N ALA A 16 -26.94 30.88 17.95
CA ALA A 16 -25.97 30.26 17.08
C ALA A 16 -26.65 29.15 16.27
N GLY A 17 -26.88 29.40 14.98
CA GLY A 17 -27.19 28.37 14.01
C GLY A 17 -25.90 27.70 13.59
N ALA A 18 -25.61 26.53 14.18
CA ALA A 18 -24.57 25.64 13.73
C ALA A 18 -24.81 25.26 12.26
N GLY A 19 -23.84 25.59 11.40
CA GLY A 19 -23.80 25.07 10.04
C GLY A 19 -23.74 23.55 10.11
N CYS A 20 -24.80 22.89 9.65
CA CYS A 20 -24.80 21.47 9.39
C CYS A 20 -23.88 21.23 8.19
N SER A 21 -22.59 21.02 8.47
CA SER A 21 -21.64 20.49 7.49
C SER A 21 -22.12 19.10 7.14
N SER A 22 -22.85 18.98 6.03
CA SER A 22 -23.19 17.71 5.41
C SER A 22 -21.89 16.94 5.21
N LEU A 23 -21.69 15.90 6.03
CA LEU A 23 -20.68 14.88 5.80
C LEU A 23 -20.97 14.31 4.42
N PHE A 24 -20.14 14.70 3.45
CA PHE A 24 -20.13 14.13 2.12
C PHE A 24 -19.63 12.69 2.29
N MET A 25 -20.53 11.77 2.64
CA MET A 25 -20.23 10.36 2.57
C MET A 25 -20.08 10.04 1.08
N PRO A 26 -18.89 9.59 0.62
CA PRO A 26 -18.75 9.19 -0.76
C PRO A 26 -19.76 8.08 -1.05
N ALA A 27 -20.47 8.20 -2.17
CA ALA A 27 -21.40 7.18 -2.61
C ALA A 27 -20.68 5.82 -2.70
N PRO A 28 -21.32 4.72 -2.29
CA PRO A 28 -20.75 3.40 -2.48
C PRO A 28 -20.46 3.18 -3.98
N PRO A 29 -19.33 2.55 -4.33
CA PRO A 29 -18.92 2.41 -5.72
C PRO A 29 -19.96 1.59 -6.51
N PRO A 30 -20.09 1.86 -7.83
CA PRO A 30 -21.05 1.15 -8.66
C PRO A 30 -20.75 -0.35 -8.68
N VAL A 31 -21.78 -1.14 -8.42
CA VAL A 31 -21.76 -2.60 -8.45
C VAL A 31 -22.20 -3.03 -9.85
N ASN A 32 -21.36 -3.79 -10.54
CA ASN A 32 -21.66 -4.44 -11.81
C ASN A 32 -22.78 -5.49 -11.64
N PRO A 33 -23.48 -5.86 -12.73
CA PRO A 33 -24.57 -6.85 -12.69
C PRO A 33 -24.17 -8.23 -12.15
N ASP A 34 -22.86 -8.56 -12.17
CA ASP A 34 -22.30 -9.80 -11.63
C ASP A 34 -21.90 -9.71 -10.14
N GLY A 35 -22.23 -8.61 -9.47
CA GLY A 35 -21.88 -8.37 -8.07
C GLY A 35 -20.42 -7.95 -7.86
N SER A 36 -19.64 -7.74 -8.92
CA SER A 36 -18.32 -7.11 -8.82
C SER A 36 -18.45 -5.60 -8.65
N ILE A 37 -17.53 -4.98 -7.91
CA ILE A 37 -17.43 -3.53 -7.80
C ILE A 37 -16.41 -3.09 -8.86
N GLU A 38 -16.77 -2.11 -9.70
CA GLU A 38 -15.80 -1.50 -10.60
C GLU A 38 -14.66 -0.90 -9.76
N ALA A 39 -13.43 -1.33 -10.00
CA ALA A 39 -12.28 -0.90 -9.23
C ALA A 39 -11.91 0.55 -9.56
N GLN A 40 -12.71 1.50 -9.09
CA GLN A 40 -12.42 2.92 -9.21
C GLN A 40 -11.44 3.32 -8.10
N THR A 41 -10.14 3.22 -8.39
CA THR A 41 -9.27 4.32 -8.00
C THR A 41 -9.21 5.22 -9.22
N PRO A 42 -9.63 6.50 -9.13
CA PRO A 42 -9.42 7.45 -10.22
C PRO A 42 -7.95 7.44 -10.61
N PRO A 43 -7.57 7.85 -11.84
CA PRO A 43 -6.19 8.26 -12.08
C PRO A 43 -5.90 9.43 -11.15
N GLY A 44 -5.34 9.14 -9.97
CA GLY A 44 -4.76 10.14 -9.11
C GLY A 44 -3.62 10.75 -9.89
N GLN A 45 -3.75 12.05 -10.13
CA GLN A 45 -2.75 12.83 -10.86
C GLN A 45 -1.41 12.70 -10.13
N PRO A 46 -0.28 12.54 -10.85
CA PRO A 46 1.04 12.64 -10.24
C PRO A 46 1.13 13.95 -9.43
N GLY A 47 1.25 13.85 -8.10
CA GLY A 47 1.29 15.00 -7.18
C GLY A 47 0.13 15.14 -6.20
N GLY A 48 -0.86 14.25 -6.19
CA GLY A 48 -1.94 14.24 -5.17
C GLY A 48 -1.49 13.70 -3.80
N THR A 49 -2.14 14.17 -2.72
CA THR A 49 -1.88 13.73 -1.32
C THR A 49 -2.41 12.32 -1.02
N GLY A 50 -3.25 11.76 -1.91
CA GLY A 50 -3.83 10.43 -1.76
C GLY A 50 -3.11 9.33 -2.53
N SER A 51 -3.52 8.09 -2.29
CA SER A 51 -3.07 6.92 -3.04
C SER A 51 -3.53 6.98 -4.49
N PHE A 52 -2.69 6.52 -5.40
CA PHE A 52 -3.02 6.44 -6.83
C PHE A 52 -2.42 5.21 -7.48
N VAL A 53 -2.94 4.86 -8.66
CA VAL A 53 -2.44 3.77 -9.51
C VAL A 53 -2.42 4.25 -10.95
N ILE A 54 -1.29 4.08 -11.64
CA ILE A 54 -1.10 4.41 -13.05
C ILE A 54 -0.54 3.19 -13.77
N ARG A 55 -1.22 2.67 -14.79
CA ARG A 55 -0.67 1.60 -15.65
C ARG A 55 0.44 2.17 -16.53
N VAL A 56 1.63 1.57 -16.46
CA VAL A 56 2.81 2.02 -17.22
C VAL A 56 3.38 0.97 -18.18
N GLY A 57 2.87 -0.26 -18.13
CA GLY A 57 3.22 -1.30 -19.08
C GLY A 57 2.70 -2.68 -18.68
N GLY A 58 3.21 -3.70 -19.38
CA GLY A 58 2.82 -5.09 -19.16
C GLY A 58 1.45 -5.44 -19.73
N LYS A 59 1.20 -6.74 -19.92
CA LYS A 59 -0.09 -7.27 -20.36
C LYS A 59 -0.70 -8.06 -19.19
N PRO A 60 -1.83 -7.61 -18.61
CA PRO A 60 -2.44 -8.32 -17.51
C PRO A 60 -2.94 -9.69 -17.97
N GLU A 61 -2.79 -10.72 -17.11
CA GLU A 61 -3.41 -12.04 -17.32
C GLU A 61 -4.95 -11.97 -17.23
N GLY A 62 -5.47 -10.94 -16.58
CA GLY A 62 -6.88 -10.61 -16.53
C GLY A 62 -7.07 -9.23 -15.89
N GLU A 63 -8.15 -8.54 -16.27
CA GLU A 63 -8.47 -7.26 -15.67
C GLU A 63 -8.82 -7.41 -14.19
N ILE A 64 -8.51 -6.38 -13.42
CA ILE A 64 -8.78 -6.35 -11.99
C ILE A 64 -10.21 -5.91 -11.70
N SER A 65 -10.86 -6.65 -10.82
CA SER A 65 -12.19 -6.34 -10.29
C SER A 65 -12.17 -6.44 -8.78
N ALA A 66 -13.00 -5.63 -8.13
CA ALA A 66 -13.25 -5.75 -6.71
C ALA A 66 -14.49 -6.63 -6.47
N PHE A 67 -14.54 -7.30 -5.32
CA PHE A 67 -15.70 -8.09 -4.90
C PHE A 67 -15.74 -8.18 -3.37
N LEU A 68 -16.90 -8.56 -2.83
CA LEU A 68 -17.03 -8.80 -1.39
C LEU A 68 -16.77 -10.28 -1.06
N TRP A 69 -15.87 -10.52 -0.11
CA TRP A 69 -15.61 -11.83 0.48
C TRP A 69 -15.82 -11.75 1.98
N LYS A 70 -16.78 -12.50 2.52
CA LYS A 70 -17.13 -12.47 3.95
C LYS A 70 -17.34 -11.04 4.49
N GLY A 71 -17.96 -10.17 3.68
CA GLY A 71 -18.22 -8.77 4.03
C GLY A 71 -17.03 -7.82 3.89
N GLN A 72 -15.89 -8.29 3.39
CA GLN A 72 -14.67 -7.48 3.20
C GLN A 72 -14.43 -7.20 1.71
N LEU A 73 -13.93 -6.00 1.41
CA LEU A 73 -13.49 -5.65 0.05
C LEU A 73 -12.23 -6.47 -0.31
N CYS A 74 -12.34 -7.25 -1.37
CA CYS A 74 -11.27 -8.09 -1.92
C CYS A 74 -11.13 -7.86 -3.43
N TYR A 75 -10.05 -8.36 -4.01
CA TYR A 75 -9.71 -8.15 -5.42
C TYR A 75 -9.48 -9.45 -6.15
N ARG A 76 -9.78 -9.47 -7.44
CA ARG A 76 -9.53 -10.59 -8.35
C ARG A 76 -8.91 -10.08 -9.65
N ALA A 77 -7.95 -10.83 -10.18
CA ALA A 77 -7.42 -10.64 -11.52
C ALA A 77 -7.07 -12.01 -12.12
N GLY A 78 -7.80 -12.43 -13.16
CA GLY A 78 -7.68 -13.77 -13.73
C GLY A 78 -7.91 -14.86 -12.66
N ARG A 79 -6.90 -15.71 -12.44
CA ARG A 79 -6.93 -16.79 -11.43
C ARG A 79 -6.56 -16.33 -10.02
N CYS A 80 -5.96 -15.15 -9.87
CA CYS A 80 -5.60 -14.60 -8.57
C CYS A 80 -6.82 -13.97 -7.90
N ARG A 81 -6.93 -14.14 -6.57
CA ARG A 81 -7.83 -13.35 -5.73
C ARG A 81 -7.25 -13.14 -4.34
N THR A 82 -7.63 -12.06 -3.68
CA THR A 82 -7.40 -11.88 -2.24
C THR A 82 -8.57 -12.45 -1.43
N ASP A 83 -8.32 -12.79 -0.16
CA ASP A 83 -9.35 -13.22 0.80
C ASP A 83 -9.29 -12.44 2.13
N THR A 84 -8.40 -11.46 2.20
CA THR A 84 -8.14 -10.63 3.36
C THR A 84 -8.17 -9.17 2.90
N LYS A 85 -8.75 -8.29 3.71
CA LYS A 85 -8.81 -6.85 3.43
C LYS A 85 -7.41 -6.21 3.39
N LEU A 86 -7.31 -5.11 2.66
CA LEU A 86 -6.14 -4.23 2.68
C LEU A 86 -6.25 -3.21 3.81
N PRO A 87 -5.14 -2.56 4.22
CA PRO A 87 -5.21 -1.34 5.02
C PRO A 87 -6.05 -0.25 4.36
N GLU A 88 -6.55 0.68 5.16
CA GLU A 88 -7.33 1.82 4.68
C GLU A 88 -6.49 2.69 3.73
N GLY A 89 -7.09 3.05 2.60
CA GLY A 89 -6.44 3.88 1.59
C GLY A 89 -5.36 3.17 0.76
N TYR A 90 -5.06 1.89 1.01
CA TYR A 90 -4.10 1.16 0.17
C TYR A 90 -4.58 1.02 -1.27
N PRO A 91 -3.70 1.19 -2.27
CA PRO A 91 -4.06 0.91 -3.65
C PRO A 91 -4.35 -0.58 -3.85
N ARG A 92 -5.23 -0.88 -4.80
CA ARG A 92 -5.53 -2.25 -5.23
C ARG A 92 -4.24 -3.00 -5.67
N PRO A 93 -4.24 -4.35 -5.62
CA PRO A 93 -3.13 -5.13 -6.15
C PRO A 93 -2.89 -4.89 -7.65
N THR A 94 -1.67 -5.09 -8.11
CA THR A 94 -1.29 -5.01 -9.53
C THR A 94 -1.70 -6.33 -10.20
N PRO A 95 -2.49 -6.32 -11.29
CA PRO A 95 -2.81 -7.55 -12.00
C PRO A 95 -1.54 -8.32 -12.40
N PRO A 96 -1.53 -9.66 -12.31
CA PRO A 96 -0.41 -10.45 -12.81
C PRO A 96 -0.02 -10.07 -14.25
N GLY A 97 1.26 -9.81 -14.49
CA GLY A 97 1.81 -9.40 -15.79
C GLY A 97 1.70 -7.90 -16.13
N ALA A 98 0.99 -7.11 -15.33
CA ALA A 98 0.92 -5.65 -15.49
C ALA A 98 2.01 -4.94 -14.68
N MET A 99 2.46 -3.79 -15.18
CA MET A 99 3.34 -2.85 -14.47
C MET A 99 2.60 -1.55 -14.17
N GLU A 100 2.63 -1.11 -12.91
CA GLU A 100 1.93 0.08 -12.44
C GLU A 100 2.87 0.97 -11.60
N ILE A 101 2.69 2.29 -11.65
CA ILE A 101 3.20 3.20 -10.63
C ILE A 101 2.10 3.40 -9.60
N LYS A 102 2.44 3.24 -8.32
CA LYS A 102 1.50 3.40 -7.22
C LYS A 102 2.03 4.35 -6.17
N ARG A 103 1.14 5.11 -5.56
CA ARG A 103 1.42 5.81 -4.30
C ARG A 103 0.67 5.14 -3.16
N TYR A 104 1.41 4.79 -2.13
CA TYR A 104 0.90 4.27 -0.87
C TYR A 104 0.78 5.42 0.13
N PRO A 105 -0.23 5.39 1.01
CA PRO A 105 -0.38 6.36 2.07
C PRO A 105 0.63 6.07 3.19
N GLU A 106 0.58 6.86 4.26
CA GLU A 106 1.20 6.47 5.53
C GLU A 106 0.56 5.16 6.03
N VAL A 107 1.37 4.29 6.63
CA VAL A 107 0.88 3.04 7.22
C VAL A 107 1.60 2.74 8.52
N ARG A 108 0.88 2.19 9.49
CA ARG A 108 1.51 1.55 10.65
C ARG A 108 1.79 0.10 10.36
N ARG A 109 3.00 -0.35 10.68
CA ARG A 109 3.38 -1.76 10.53
C ARG A 109 4.12 -2.28 11.75
N ALA A 110 3.89 -3.55 12.06
CA ALA A 110 4.75 -4.32 12.94
C ALA A 110 5.75 -5.09 12.07
N GLU A 111 7.03 -5.09 12.42
CA GLU A 111 8.08 -5.71 11.63
C GLU A 111 9.10 -6.50 12.45
N VAL A 112 9.71 -7.47 11.79
CA VAL A 112 10.82 -8.28 12.29
C VAL A 112 11.91 -8.26 11.24
N SER A 113 13.15 -8.03 11.66
CA SER A 113 14.33 -8.08 10.78
C SER A 113 15.19 -9.30 11.10
N GLY A 114 15.98 -9.76 10.14
CA GLY A 114 16.94 -10.84 10.33
C GLY A 114 18.01 -10.83 9.25
N SER A 115 19.13 -11.50 9.53
CA SER A 115 20.31 -11.53 8.64
C SER A 115 20.73 -12.93 8.17
N GLU A 116 19.90 -13.93 8.41
CA GLU A 116 20.17 -15.32 8.06
C GLU A 116 19.45 -15.74 6.76
N GLY A 117 19.98 -16.78 6.10
CA GLY A 117 19.55 -17.25 4.78
C GLY A 117 18.03 -17.40 4.58
N LEU A 118 17.59 -17.02 3.39
CA LEU A 118 16.21 -16.75 3.00
C LEU A 118 15.28 -18.00 3.01
N GLY A 119 15.83 -19.21 3.00
CA GLY A 119 15.06 -20.45 3.08
C GLY A 119 14.35 -20.67 4.43
N TRP A 120 14.82 -20.03 5.50
CA TRP A 120 14.27 -20.15 6.87
C TRP A 120 13.56 -18.87 7.36
N SER A 121 13.71 -17.75 6.65
CA SER A 121 13.26 -16.43 7.08
C SER A 121 11.73 -16.30 7.17
N GLY A 122 10.99 -16.99 6.30
CA GLY A 122 9.53 -16.91 6.24
C GLY A 122 8.84 -17.23 7.57
N SER A 123 9.16 -18.37 8.19
CA SER A 123 8.55 -18.75 9.47
C SER A 123 9.11 -17.94 10.65
N ARG A 124 10.39 -17.56 10.61
CA ARG A 124 11.05 -16.77 11.67
C ARG A 124 10.51 -15.35 11.77
N GLY A 125 10.20 -14.71 10.64
CA GLY A 125 9.54 -13.41 10.61
C GLY A 125 8.04 -13.51 10.92
N PHE A 126 7.36 -14.51 10.34
CA PHE A 126 5.89 -14.59 10.40
C PHE A 126 5.36 -14.86 11.80
N TRP A 127 5.90 -15.84 12.52
CA TRP A 127 5.32 -16.26 13.80
C TRP A 127 5.39 -15.21 14.91
N PRO A 128 6.50 -14.47 15.11
CA PRO A 128 6.52 -13.34 16.05
C PRO A 128 5.47 -12.29 15.71
N LEU A 129 5.36 -11.90 14.43
CA LEU A 129 4.35 -10.94 13.97
C LEU A 129 2.92 -11.45 14.18
N PHE A 130 2.66 -12.72 13.86
CA PHE A 130 1.36 -13.33 14.08
C PHE A 130 0.97 -13.37 15.55
N ARG A 131 1.92 -13.74 16.44
CA ARG A 131 1.70 -13.72 17.89
C ARG A 131 1.48 -12.29 18.40
N HIS A 132 2.20 -11.32 17.87
CA HIS A 132 2.03 -9.91 18.21
C HIS A 132 0.61 -9.42 17.92
N ILE A 133 0.11 -9.57 16.69
CA ILE A 133 -1.24 -9.13 16.33
C ILE A 133 -2.31 -9.91 17.10
N SER A 134 -2.10 -11.20 17.34
CA SER A 134 -3.06 -12.05 18.06
C SER A 134 -3.21 -11.62 19.53
N ARG A 135 -2.10 -11.29 20.20
CA ARG A 135 -2.14 -10.84 21.62
C ARG A 135 -2.75 -9.46 21.79
N ARG A 136 -2.70 -8.63 20.75
CA ARG A 136 -3.21 -7.25 20.75
C ARG A 136 -4.57 -7.09 20.08
N ASP A 137 -5.20 -8.19 19.67
CA ASP A 137 -6.47 -8.22 18.93
C ASP A 137 -6.46 -7.31 17.68
N ILE A 138 -5.34 -7.34 16.95
CA ILE A 138 -5.16 -6.57 15.71
C ILE A 138 -5.57 -7.47 14.54
N ALA A 139 -6.54 -7.02 13.76
CA ALA A 139 -7.01 -7.76 12.59
C ALA A 139 -5.88 -7.95 11.56
N MET A 140 -5.77 -9.18 11.04
CA MET A 140 -4.86 -9.46 9.92
C MET A 140 -5.29 -8.68 8.68
N THR A 141 -4.31 -8.09 8.00
CA THR A 141 -4.48 -7.49 6.68
C THR A 141 -3.59 -8.19 5.65
N ALA A 142 -3.89 -7.98 4.37
CA ALA A 142 -2.96 -8.23 3.28
C ALA A 142 -2.52 -6.88 2.70
N PRO A 143 -1.33 -6.78 2.11
CA PRO A 143 -0.30 -7.81 1.97
C PRO A 143 0.60 -7.97 3.21
N VAL A 144 1.30 -9.10 3.28
CA VAL A 144 2.53 -9.23 4.07
C VAL A 144 3.70 -8.69 3.23
N GLU A 145 4.48 -7.78 3.79
CA GLU A 145 5.61 -7.17 3.10
C GLU A 145 6.91 -7.88 3.45
N MET A 146 7.77 -8.05 2.46
CA MET A 146 9.17 -8.42 2.60
C MET A 146 10.04 -7.33 1.99
N GLU A 147 11.00 -6.81 2.74
CA GLU A 147 12.07 -5.95 2.26
C GLU A 147 13.37 -6.76 2.29
N PHE A 148 14.19 -6.59 1.26
CA PHE A 148 15.51 -7.20 1.17
C PHE A 148 16.55 -6.08 1.08
N ALA A 149 17.54 -6.09 1.97
CA ALA A 149 18.65 -5.15 1.92
C ALA A 149 19.81 -5.76 1.11
N GLY A 150 20.29 -5.01 0.12
CA GLY A 150 21.27 -5.41 -0.88
C GLY A 150 21.21 -4.43 -2.07
N ALA A 151 22.24 -4.36 -2.90
CA ALA A 151 22.18 -3.54 -4.11
C ALA A 151 20.99 -3.96 -4.98
N ALA A 152 20.26 -3.00 -5.55
CA ALA A 152 19.18 -3.27 -6.49
C ALA A 152 19.72 -4.13 -7.64
N GLY A 153 19.39 -5.42 -7.66
CA GLY A 153 19.88 -6.37 -8.66
C GLY A 153 20.41 -7.69 -8.11
N ASP A 154 20.58 -7.86 -6.80
CA ASP A 154 21.07 -9.12 -6.23
C ASP A 154 20.29 -9.54 -4.96
N ALA A 155 19.14 -10.21 -5.15
CA ALA A 155 18.35 -10.71 -4.03
C ALA A 155 18.97 -11.98 -3.42
N ASN A 156 19.87 -12.65 -4.14
CA ASN A 156 20.68 -13.78 -3.66
C ASN A 156 21.76 -13.35 -2.66
N GLU A 157 22.32 -12.15 -2.83
CA GLU A 157 23.24 -11.54 -1.86
C GLU A 157 22.54 -10.81 -0.71
N ALA A 158 21.20 -10.75 -0.69
CA ALA A 158 20.46 -10.09 0.37
C ALA A 158 20.68 -10.81 1.71
N ARG A 159 21.70 -10.33 2.44
CA ARG A 159 22.07 -10.82 3.77
C ARG A 159 21.05 -10.39 4.80
N GLU A 160 20.34 -9.30 4.58
CA GLU A 160 19.36 -8.77 5.53
C GLU A 160 17.97 -8.72 4.90
N TRP A 161 16.98 -9.11 5.69
CA TRP A 161 15.58 -9.05 5.32
C TRP A 161 14.77 -8.46 6.45
N ARG A 162 13.62 -7.92 6.08
CA ARG A 162 12.59 -7.44 7.01
C ARG A 162 11.23 -7.90 6.54
N MET A 163 10.48 -8.54 7.44
CA MET A 163 9.09 -8.89 7.21
C MET A 163 8.21 -7.92 7.98
N ALA A 164 7.09 -7.49 7.40
CA ALA A 164 6.14 -6.64 8.09
C ALA A 164 4.68 -7.07 7.88
N PHE A 165 3.90 -6.94 8.95
CA PHE A 165 2.44 -6.98 8.92
C PHE A 165 1.91 -5.56 9.05
N LEU A 166 0.96 -5.22 8.17
CA LEU A 166 0.38 -3.89 8.11
C LEU A 166 -0.84 -3.83 9.01
N TYR A 167 -0.98 -2.74 9.74
CA TYR A 167 -2.20 -2.46 10.47
C TYR A 167 -3.24 -1.90 9.51
N GLU A 168 -4.51 -2.09 9.83
CA GLU A 168 -5.59 -1.54 9.02
C GLU A 168 -5.59 -0.02 8.97
N ARG A 169 -5.27 0.63 10.10
CA ARG A 169 -5.18 2.08 10.22
C ARG A 169 -3.83 2.50 10.80
N ALA A 170 -3.35 3.65 10.36
CA ALA A 170 -2.09 4.23 10.86
C ALA A 170 -2.17 4.67 12.34
N ASP A 171 -3.37 4.86 12.89
CA ASP A 171 -3.58 5.28 14.28
C ASP A 171 -3.78 4.12 15.28
N LEU A 172 -3.73 2.88 14.81
CA LEU A 172 -4.06 1.71 15.62
C LEU A 172 -2.88 1.30 16.52
N GLY A 173 -3.07 1.29 17.85
CA GLY A 173 -2.04 0.92 18.83
C GLY A 173 -0.89 1.93 18.95
N PRO A 174 0.10 1.73 19.83
CA PRO A 174 1.30 2.58 19.90
C PRO A 174 2.42 2.06 18.98
N THR A 175 3.32 2.96 18.56
CA THR A 175 4.63 2.62 17.99
C THR A 175 5.63 2.18 19.08
N GLY A 176 6.76 1.62 18.66
CA GLY A 176 7.84 1.14 19.51
C GLY A 176 7.94 -0.39 19.59
N THR A 177 8.92 -0.84 20.37
CA THR A 177 9.21 -2.26 20.57
C THR A 177 8.09 -2.96 21.32
N ASP A 178 7.74 -4.17 20.88
CA ASP A 178 6.74 -4.99 21.57
C ASP A 178 7.27 -5.46 22.94
N PRO A 179 6.60 -5.11 24.06
CA PRO A 179 7.09 -5.43 25.41
C PRO A 179 7.11 -6.94 25.70
N SER A 180 6.44 -7.77 24.90
CA SER A 180 6.49 -9.24 25.08
C SER A 180 7.31 -9.96 24.02
N ASP A 181 7.84 -9.25 23.02
CA ASP A 181 8.73 -9.81 22.01
C ASP A 181 9.60 -8.73 21.38
N ALA A 182 10.80 -8.51 21.94
CA ALA A 182 11.72 -7.47 21.50
C ALA A 182 12.22 -7.59 20.05
N ARG A 183 11.86 -8.66 19.33
CA ARG A 183 12.11 -8.81 17.89
C ARG A 183 11.12 -8.02 17.04
N VAL A 184 9.96 -7.67 17.59
CA VAL A 184 8.88 -6.98 16.89
C VAL A 184 8.95 -5.49 17.20
N GLU A 185 9.14 -4.69 16.16
CA GLU A 185 9.12 -3.23 16.23
C GLU A 185 7.87 -2.70 15.51
N VAL A 186 7.12 -1.80 16.15
CA VAL A 186 5.97 -1.13 15.51
C VAL A 186 6.36 0.28 15.10
N ARG A 187 6.17 0.63 13.83
CA ARG A 187 6.51 1.97 13.33
C ARG A 187 5.57 2.44 12.23
N ASP A 188 5.56 3.75 12.05
CA ASP A 188 4.86 4.41 10.96
C ASP A 188 5.81 4.55 9.77
N MET A 189 5.34 4.14 8.60
CA MET A 189 6.06 4.29 7.34
C MET A 189 5.46 5.45 6.57
N PRO A 190 6.29 6.41 6.11
CA PRO A 190 5.79 7.55 5.36
C PRO A 190 5.22 7.12 4.01
N PRO A 191 4.38 7.96 3.37
CA PRO A 191 3.89 7.71 2.03
C PRO A 191 5.02 7.43 1.04
N VAL A 192 4.86 6.39 0.23
CA VAL A 192 5.88 5.95 -0.74
C VAL A 192 5.29 5.81 -2.13
N THR A 193 6.04 6.25 -3.14
CA THR A 193 5.74 5.98 -4.55
C THR A 193 6.61 4.82 -5.03
N VAL A 194 5.99 3.85 -5.70
CA VAL A 194 6.67 2.65 -6.20
C VAL A 194 6.33 2.39 -7.66
N LEU A 195 7.29 1.82 -8.38
CA LEU A 195 7.06 1.08 -9.60
C LEU A 195 6.87 -0.39 -9.22
N THR A 196 5.82 -1.03 -9.71
CA THR A 196 5.47 -2.40 -9.33
C THR A 196 5.07 -3.25 -10.52
N ILE A 197 5.33 -4.55 -10.41
CA ILE A 197 4.81 -5.58 -11.31
C ILE A 197 4.03 -6.62 -10.51
N GLY A 198 2.84 -6.96 -11.01
CA GLY A 198 2.00 -8.02 -10.44
C GLY A 198 2.44 -9.39 -10.90
N VAL A 199 2.40 -10.38 -10.01
CA VAL A 199 2.85 -11.74 -10.29
C VAL A 199 1.84 -12.75 -9.75
N ARG A 200 1.59 -13.79 -10.55
CA ARG A 200 0.88 -14.99 -10.13
C ARG A 200 1.86 -16.15 -10.02
N GLY A 201 1.76 -16.90 -8.92
CA GLY A 201 2.39 -18.20 -8.77
C GLY A 201 3.26 -18.32 -7.54
N ARG A 202 4.19 -19.29 -7.59
CA ARG A 202 5.09 -19.59 -6.48
C ARG A 202 6.01 -18.40 -6.21
N ARG A 203 5.81 -17.76 -5.06
CA ARG A 203 6.74 -16.76 -4.53
C ARG A 203 8.09 -17.42 -4.19
N GLY A 204 9.17 -16.79 -4.62
CA GLY A 204 10.55 -17.19 -4.36
C GLY A 204 11.51 -16.09 -4.82
N LEU A 205 12.78 -16.19 -4.45
CA LEU A 205 13.80 -15.16 -4.75
C LEU A 205 14.08 -15.03 -6.24
N TYR A 206 14.35 -16.15 -6.90
CA TYR A 206 14.65 -16.17 -8.33
C TYR A 206 13.50 -15.58 -9.19
N PRO A 207 12.21 -15.91 -8.93
CA PRO A 207 11.10 -15.18 -9.53
C PRO A 207 11.11 -13.66 -9.23
N ALA A 208 11.50 -13.22 -8.03
CA ALA A 208 11.49 -11.81 -7.68
C ALA A 208 12.59 -11.01 -8.41
N GLU A 209 13.79 -11.59 -8.58
CA GLU A 209 14.89 -10.98 -9.34
C GLU A 209 14.52 -10.79 -10.80
N HIS A 210 13.96 -11.83 -11.43
CA HIS A 210 13.52 -11.76 -12.82
C HIS A 210 12.49 -10.63 -13.07
N GLU A 211 11.57 -10.45 -12.13
CA GLU A 211 10.56 -9.39 -12.22
C GLU A 211 11.15 -8.00 -11.90
N LEU A 212 12.10 -7.92 -10.95
CA LEU A 212 12.85 -6.70 -10.67
C LEU A 212 13.61 -6.19 -11.89
N GLU A 213 14.25 -7.07 -12.66
CA GLU A 213 14.94 -6.68 -13.89
C GLU A 213 14.00 -6.00 -14.91
N LYS A 214 12.73 -6.42 -14.98
CA LYS A 214 11.74 -5.77 -15.87
C LYS A 214 11.46 -4.34 -15.40
N LEU A 215 11.38 -4.13 -14.09
CA LEU A 215 11.20 -2.79 -13.51
C LEU A 215 12.41 -1.90 -13.78
N LEU A 216 13.63 -2.43 -13.60
CA LEU A 216 14.87 -1.71 -13.88
C LEU A 216 14.99 -1.34 -15.36
N ARG A 217 14.71 -2.27 -16.28
CA ARG A 217 14.68 -1.97 -17.73
C ARG A 217 13.65 -0.90 -18.09
N TRP A 218 12.49 -0.87 -17.43
CA TRP A 218 11.52 0.21 -17.64
C TRP A 218 12.06 1.55 -17.14
N LEU A 219 12.76 1.55 -16.01
CA LEU A 219 13.35 2.74 -15.40
C LEU A 219 14.51 3.32 -16.23
N ASP A 220 15.35 2.46 -16.82
CA ASP A 220 16.45 2.89 -17.70
C ASP A 220 15.96 3.71 -18.90
N ALA A 221 14.75 3.42 -19.40
CA ALA A 221 14.11 4.17 -20.48
C ALA A 221 13.44 5.47 -20.00
N ARG A 222 13.45 5.77 -18.70
CA ARG A 222 12.67 6.84 -18.03
C ARG A 222 13.55 7.65 -17.08
N PRO A 223 14.43 8.52 -17.62
CA PRO A 223 15.35 9.33 -16.81
C PRO A 223 14.65 10.36 -15.91
N ASP A 224 13.33 10.53 -16.06
CA ASP A 224 12.47 11.32 -15.15
C ASP A 224 12.26 10.66 -13.79
N TRP A 225 12.63 9.39 -13.62
CA TRP A 225 12.52 8.64 -12.37
C TRP A 225 13.85 8.04 -11.95
N GLU A 226 14.05 7.90 -10.64
CA GLU A 226 15.20 7.20 -10.06
C GLU A 226 14.78 6.31 -8.88
N PRO A 227 15.56 5.25 -8.56
CA PRO A 227 15.30 4.42 -7.39
C PRO A 227 15.38 5.24 -6.10
N ALA A 228 14.50 4.93 -5.14
CA ALA A 228 14.33 5.70 -3.92
C ALA A 228 14.38 4.85 -2.63
N GLY A 229 14.73 3.56 -2.72
CA GLY A 229 14.74 2.69 -1.55
C GLY A 229 14.90 1.21 -1.89
N PRO A 230 14.85 0.33 -0.87
CA PRO A 230 15.01 -1.11 -1.03
C PRO A 230 13.82 -1.72 -1.77
N VAL A 231 14.08 -2.84 -2.45
CA VAL A 231 13.04 -3.61 -3.13
C VAL A 231 12.10 -4.24 -2.10
N ARG A 232 10.81 -4.20 -2.41
CA ARG A 232 9.73 -4.77 -1.61
C ARG A 232 9.05 -5.90 -2.37
N VAL A 233 8.69 -6.96 -1.67
CA VAL A 233 7.84 -8.04 -2.19
C VAL A 233 6.60 -8.13 -1.32
N LEU A 234 5.43 -7.92 -1.94
CA LEU A 234 4.13 -7.94 -1.26
C LEU A 234 3.44 -9.26 -1.55
N GLY A 235 3.08 -10.03 -0.52
CA GLY A 235 2.32 -11.27 -0.66
C GLY A 235 0.89 -11.13 -0.15
N TYR A 236 -0.08 -11.39 -1.01
CA TYR A 236 -1.51 -11.21 -0.68
C TYR A 236 -2.19 -12.46 -0.16
N ASN A 237 -1.60 -13.64 -0.39
CA ASN A 237 -2.24 -14.91 -0.07
C ASN A 237 -1.46 -15.71 0.96
N GLY A 238 -2.22 -16.28 1.91
CA GLY A 238 -1.72 -17.27 2.86
C GLY A 238 -1.54 -18.67 2.23
N PRO A 239 -1.12 -19.66 3.05
CA PRO A 239 -0.85 -21.02 2.61
C PRO A 239 -2.08 -21.79 2.08
N ASN A 240 -3.29 -21.31 2.38
CA ASN A 240 -4.55 -21.94 1.94
C ASN A 240 -4.81 -21.82 0.43
N PHE A 241 -4.08 -20.94 -0.27
CA PHE A 241 -4.16 -20.83 -1.72
C PHE A 241 -3.22 -21.80 -2.42
N ARG A 242 -3.69 -22.36 -3.55
CA ARG A 242 -2.84 -23.11 -4.47
C ARG A 242 -1.62 -22.27 -4.84
N ALA A 243 -0.44 -22.88 -4.77
CA ALA A 243 0.81 -22.14 -4.92
C ALA A 243 0.91 -21.40 -6.27
N ASP A 244 0.35 -21.96 -7.33
CA ASP A 244 0.34 -21.40 -8.69
C ASP A 244 -0.74 -20.33 -8.92
N ASP A 245 -1.59 -20.09 -7.91
CA ASP A 245 -2.68 -19.09 -7.90
C ASP A 245 -2.41 -17.96 -6.90
N ARG A 246 -1.28 -18.00 -6.18
CA ARG A 246 -0.93 -16.96 -5.23
C ARG A 246 -0.55 -15.68 -5.95
N TRP A 247 -1.08 -14.58 -5.45
CA TRP A 247 -0.83 -13.24 -5.91
C TRP A 247 0.22 -12.59 -5.04
N TRP A 248 1.23 -12.03 -5.70
CA TRP A 248 2.25 -11.21 -5.07
C TRP A 248 2.73 -10.13 -6.04
N GLU A 249 3.48 -9.16 -5.52
CA GLU A 249 4.06 -8.05 -6.28
C GLU A 249 5.54 -7.92 -5.97
N VAL A 250 6.33 -7.51 -6.97
CA VAL A 250 7.64 -6.89 -6.75
C VAL A 250 7.45 -5.39 -6.90
N GLN A 251 8.05 -4.63 -5.99
CA GLN A 251 7.99 -3.17 -5.99
C GLN A 251 9.37 -2.57 -5.78
N LEU A 252 9.69 -1.57 -6.60
CA LEU A 252 10.85 -0.72 -6.47
C LEU A 252 10.36 0.68 -6.08
N PRO A 253 10.70 1.19 -4.87
CA PRO A 253 10.47 2.59 -4.55
C PRO A 253 11.16 3.49 -5.56
N ILE A 254 10.44 4.50 -6.05
CA ILE A 254 10.92 5.46 -7.05
C ILE A 254 10.55 6.88 -6.66
N ARG A 255 11.34 7.85 -7.12
CA ARG A 255 11.05 9.27 -6.99
C ARG A 255 11.38 10.00 -8.28
N PRO A 256 10.81 11.19 -8.53
CA PRO A 256 11.24 12.02 -9.65
C PRO A 256 12.74 12.30 -9.55
N SER A 257 13.43 12.18 -10.68
CA SER A 257 14.86 12.43 -10.76
C SER A 257 15.15 13.92 -10.60
N THR A 258 16.15 14.25 -9.76
CA THR A 258 16.58 15.65 -9.57
C THR A 258 17.36 16.21 -10.76
N SER A 259 17.74 15.38 -11.73
CA SER A 259 18.57 15.79 -12.88
C SER A 259 17.81 16.54 -13.98
N LYS A 260 16.49 16.68 -13.86
CA LYS A 260 15.69 17.48 -14.80
C LYS A 260 14.66 18.34 -14.07
N SER A 261 15.13 19.39 -13.41
CA SER A 261 14.27 20.55 -13.12
C SER A 261 13.76 21.09 -14.47
N PRO A 262 12.46 21.38 -14.64
CA PRO A 262 12.01 22.08 -15.84
C PRO A 262 12.69 23.44 -15.85
N ALA A 263 13.39 23.78 -16.94
CA ALA A 263 13.88 25.13 -17.13
C ALA A 263 12.70 26.11 -16.94
N PRO A 264 12.86 27.18 -16.15
CA PRO A 264 11.80 28.17 -15.98
C PRO A 264 11.43 28.74 -17.36
N ARG A 265 10.13 28.79 -17.64
CA ARG A 265 9.56 29.42 -18.84
C ARG A 265 9.71 30.93 -18.78
#